data_AF-A0AAN7LEL0-F1
#
_entry.id   AF-A0AAN7LEL0-F1
#
_cell.length_a   1.000
_cell.length_b   1.000
_cell.length_c   1.000
_cell.angle_alpha   90.00
_cell.angle_beta   90.00
_cell.angle_gamma   90.00
#
_symmetry.space_group_name_H-M   'P 1'
#
loop_
_entity.id
_entity.type
_entity.pdbx_description
1 polymer ?
#
loop_
_entity_poly.entity_id
_entity_poly.type
_entity_poly.pdbx_seq_one_letter_code
_entity_poly.pdbx_strand_id
1 'polypeptide(L)'
;MGVFTFVCRSSGSEWSAKQVSGDLEASAGSTFELQRKLVQTALSSDSSGGVQSSFSMITPSSAVFQVIIGGGGGGGFVSGGAATAASAGSAPAAEAVPVEEKKEEKEESDDDMGFSLFD
;
A
#
# COMPACT_ATOMS: atom_id res chain seq x y z
N MET A 1 11.27 -6.92 14.93
CA MET A 1 11.50 -5.58 14.33
C MET A 1 12.53 -5.72 13.20
N GLY A 2 12.29 -6.65 12.27
CA GLY A 2 13.05 -6.76 11.03
C GLY A 2 12.50 -5.78 9.98
N VAL A 3 13.40 -5.06 9.31
CA VAL A 3 13.04 -4.23 8.15
C VAL A 3 13.75 -4.80 6.92
N PHE A 4 12.96 -5.33 6.00
CA PHE A 4 13.41 -5.96 4.77
C PHE A 4 13.08 -5.03 3.61
N THR A 5 14.10 -4.39 3.04
CA THR A 5 13.95 -3.50 1.89
C THR A 5 14.41 -4.24 0.64
N PHE A 6 13.57 -4.24 -0.40
CA PHE A 6 13.81 -4.91 -1.67
C PHE A 6 13.75 -3.91 -2.82
N VAL A 7 14.68 -4.05 -3.77
CA VAL A 7 14.60 -3.38 -5.07
C VAL A 7 13.91 -4.33 -6.03
N CYS A 8 12.71 -3.96 -6.47
CA CYS A 8 11.91 -4.67 -7.45
C CYS A 8 12.17 -4.11 -8.85
N ARG A 9 12.32 -4.97 -9.84
CA ARG A 9 12.50 -4.59 -11.25
C ARG A 9 11.69 -5.50 -12.17
N SER A 10 10.98 -4.88 -13.10
CA SER A 10 10.29 -5.55 -14.20
C SER A 10 11.26 -5.83 -15.34
N SER A 11 11.13 -7.02 -15.92
CA SER A 11 11.78 -7.45 -17.16
C SER A 11 10.75 -8.15 -18.04
N GLY A 12 10.13 -7.38 -18.94
CA GLY A 12 9.04 -7.88 -19.79
C GLY A 12 7.79 -8.21 -18.97
N SER A 13 7.38 -9.47 -18.98
CA SER A 13 6.22 -9.98 -18.23
C SER A 13 6.55 -10.44 -16.80
N GLU A 14 7.81 -10.46 -16.39
CA GLU A 14 8.23 -10.93 -15.07
C GLU A 14 8.69 -9.75 -14.20
N TRP A 15 8.40 -9.84 -12.90
CA TRP A 15 8.96 -8.99 -11.87
C TRP A 15 9.94 -9.80 -11.03
N SER A 16 11.11 -9.23 -10.78
CA SER A 16 12.14 -9.77 -9.89
C SER A 16 12.39 -8.80 -8.73
N ALA A 17 12.83 -9.29 -7.59
CA ALA A 17 13.19 -8.47 -6.45
C ALA A 17 14.37 -9.07 -5.68
N LYS A 18 15.28 -8.19 -5.24
CA LYS A 18 16.45 -8.54 -4.43
C LYS A 18 16.49 -7.64 -3.19
N GLN A 19 16.83 -8.21 -2.05
CA GLN A 19 17.01 -7.45 -0.82
C GLN A 19 18.21 -6.50 -0.94
N VAL A 20 18.10 -5.29 -0.39
CA VAL A 20 19.17 -4.28 -0.38
C VAL A 20 20.31 -4.70 0.56
N SER A 21 19.96 -5.38 1.65
CA SER A 21 20.87 -5.82 2.71
C SER A 21 20.46 -7.23 3.18
N GLY A 22 21.00 -8.25 2.52
CA GLY A 22 20.70 -9.67 2.76
C GLY A 22 20.56 -10.45 1.45
N ASP A 23 20.37 -11.76 1.56
CA ASP A 23 20.40 -12.69 0.42
C ASP A 23 18.99 -13.13 -0.05
N LEU A 24 17.93 -12.48 0.43
CA LEU A 24 16.55 -12.82 0.02
C LEU A 24 16.25 -12.25 -1.38
N GLU A 25 15.77 -13.12 -2.27
CA GLU A 25 15.26 -12.75 -3.59
C GLU A 25 14.01 -13.55 -3.97
N ALA A 26 13.19 -12.98 -4.85
CA ALA A 26 12.02 -13.65 -5.41
C ALA A 26 11.69 -13.11 -6.81
N SER A 27 11.01 -13.92 -7.63
CA SER A 27 10.40 -13.46 -8.88
C SER A 27 8.96 -13.98 -9.04
N ALA A 28 8.16 -13.28 -9.85
CA ALA A 28 6.77 -13.64 -10.17
C ALA A 28 6.25 -12.94 -11.43
N GLY A 29 5.16 -13.45 -12.01
CA GLY A 29 4.51 -12.84 -13.18
C GLY A 29 3.73 -11.56 -12.88
N SER A 30 3.58 -11.18 -11.61
CA SER A 30 2.91 -9.93 -11.21
C SER A 30 3.51 -9.35 -9.93
N THR A 31 3.32 -8.04 -9.74
CA THR A 31 3.69 -7.34 -8.49
C THR A 31 2.98 -7.94 -7.28
N PHE A 32 1.72 -8.36 -7.43
CA PHE A 32 0.91 -8.96 -6.36
C PHE A 32 1.46 -10.31 -5.87
N GLU A 33 1.82 -11.20 -6.78
CA GLU A 33 2.46 -12.47 -6.41
C GLU A 33 3.86 -12.25 -5.82
N LEU A 34 4.62 -11.30 -6.37
CA LEU A 34 5.94 -10.94 -5.86
C LEU A 34 5.85 -10.41 -4.42
N GLN A 35 4.94 -9.48 -4.13
CA GLN A 35 4.73 -8.93 -2.79
C GLN A 35 4.40 -10.04 -1.78
N ARG A 36 3.51 -10.98 -2.14
CA ARG A 36 3.17 -12.13 -1.31
C ARG A 36 4.36 -13.05 -1.04
N LYS A 37 5.13 -13.40 -2.09
CA LYS A 37 6.37 -14.19 -1.96
C LYS A 37 7.37 -13.50 -1.04
N LEU A 38 7.63 -12.20 -1.25
CA LEU A 38 8.57 -11.44 -0.43
C LEU A 38 8.15 -11.34 1.04
N VAL A 39 6.88 -11.06 1.31
CA VAL A 39 6.33 -11.08 2.68
C VAL A 39 6.52 -12.45 3.33
N GLN A 40 6.25 -13.54 2.60
CA GLN A 40 6.44 -14.89 3.10
C GLN A 40 7.92 -15.21 3.37
N THR A 41 8.85 -14.79 2.49
CA THR A 41 10.30 -14.97 2.71
C THR A 41 10.84 -14.14 3.88
N ALA A 42 10.30 -12.94 4.10
CA ALA A 42 10.64 -12.11 5.25
C ALA A 42 10.12 -12.76 6.55
N LEU A 43 8.88 -13.26 6.56
CA LEU A 43 8.28 -14.00 7.69
C LEU A 43 9.01 -15.29 8.05
N SER A 44 9.54 -16.02 7.06
CA SER A 44 10.41 -17.17 7.34
C SER A 44 11.78 -16.78 7.89
N SER A 45 12.19 -15.50 7.75
CA SER A 45 13.48 -14.98 8.19
C SER A 45 13.43 -14.29 9.56
N ASP A 46 12.32 -13.60 9.89
CA ASP A 46 12.02 -13.07 11.23
C ASP A 46 10.65 -13.59 11.67
N SER A 47 10.63 -14.50 12.66
CA SER A 47 9.42 -15.18 13.13
C SER A 47 8.60 -14.38 14.16
N SER A 48 8.82 -13.06 14.29
CA SER A 48 8.29 -12.30 15.43
C SER A 48 7.44 -11.05 15.08
N GLY A 49 6.12 -11.26 15.00
CA GLY A 49 5.11 -10.20 15.14
C GLY A 49 4.33 -9.82 13.87
N GLY A 50 3.57 -8.73 13.96
CA GLY A 50 2.71 -8.27 12.85
C GLY A 50 3.51 -7.80 11.64
N VAL A 51 2.96 -8.03 10.45
CA VAL A 51 3.55 -7.60 9.17
C VAL A 51 2.90 -6.30 8.70
N GLN A 52 3.73 -5.31 8.40
CA GLN A 52 3.37 -4.16 7.57
C GLN A 52 4.20 -4.22 6.30
N SER A 53 3.61 -3.93 5.13
CA SER A 53 4.37 -3.77 3.90
C SER A 53 3.94 -2.54 3.11
N SER A 54 4.88 -1.89 2.42
CA SER A 54 4.63 -0.77 1.51
C SER A 54 5.33 -1.02 0.17
N PHE A 55 4.63 -0.78 -0.94
CA PHE A 55 5.14 -0.91 -2.30
C PHE A 55 5.06 0.44 -3.01
N SER A 56 6.21 0.98 -3.42
CA SER A 56 6.30 2.28 -4.10
C SER A 56 6.99 2.13 -5.44
N MET A 57 6.30 2.46 -6.53
CA MET A 57 6.87 2.52 -7.87
C MET A 57 7.74 3.77 -8.00
N ILE A 58 8.99 3.61 -8.41
CA ILE A 58 9.91 4.72 -8.72
C ILE A 58 9.84 5.04 -10.22
N THR A 59 9.68 4.01 -11.05
CA THR A 59 9.45 4.11 -12.49
C THR A 59 8.44 3.03 -12.92
N PRO A 60 7.89 3.05 -14.14
CA PRO A 60 7.02 1.98 -14.63
C PRO A 60 7.65 0.57 -14.59
N SER A 61 8.99 0.46 -14.55
CA SER A 61 9.73 -0.80 -14.52
C SER A 61 10.54 -1.05 -13.24
N SER A 62 10.45 -0.17 -12.23
CA SER A 62 11.19 -0.35 -10.96
C SER A 62 10.43 0.18 -9.75
N ALA A 63 10.47 -0.57 -8.65
CA ALA A 63 9.82 -0.23 -7.39
C ALA A 63 10.72 -0.55 -6.19
N VAL A 64 10.44 0.07 -5.06
CA VAL A 64 10.94 -0.34 -3.75
C VAL A 64 9.80 -0.99 -2.97
N PHE A 65 10.06 -2.17 -2.44
CA PHE A 65 9.16 -2.86 -1.52
C PHE A 65 9.81 -2.94 -0.15
N GLN A 66 9.10 -2.53 0.89
CA GLN A 66 9.56 -2.61 2.26
C GLN A 66 8.60 -3.50 3.05
N VAL A 67 9.13 -4.50 3.75
CA VAL A 67 8.39 -5.36 4.68
C VAL A 67 8.96 -5.10 6.08
N ILE A 68 8.09 -4.82 7.04
CA ILE A 68 8.40 -4.56 8.43
C ILE A 68 7.72 -5.63 9.27
N ILE A 69 8.49 -6.33 10.10
CA ILE A 69 8.01 -7.43 10.94
C ILE A 69 8.19 -7.06 12.41
N GLY A 70 7.10 -7.12 13.17
CA GLY A 70 7.09 -6.83 14.62
C GLY A 70 7.06 -5.34 14.97
N GLY A 71 6.58 -4.49 14.06
CA GLY A 71 6.44 -3.05 14.30
C GLY A 71 5.07 -2.67 14.84
N GLY A 72 5.00 -2.30 16.12
CA GLY A 72 3.91 -1.46 16.63
C GLY A 72 3.96 -0.08 15.95
N GLY A 73 2.81 0.47 15.58
CA GLY A 73 2.71 1.57 14.61
C GLY A 73 3.55 2.81 14.93
N GLY A 74 4.32 3.29 13.95
CA GLY A 74 5.16 4.48 14.10
C GLY A 74 5.98 4.80 12.85
N GLY A 75 5.36 5.44 11.84
CA GLY A 75 6.04 6.06 10.70
C GLY A 75 6.29 5.15 9.49
N GLY A 76 5.54 5.39 8.40
CA GLY A 76 5.76 4.73 7.12
C GLY A 76 4.52 4.74 6.24
N PHE A 77 4.53 5.59 5.21
CA PHE A 77 3.53 5.80 4.16
C PHE A 77 2.55 4.62 3.92
N VAL A 78 1.28 4.84 4.29
CA VAL A 78 0.19 3.92 3.99
C VAL A 78 -0.24 4.11 2.53
N SER A 79 0.27 3.24 1.65
CA SER A 79 -0.28 3.04 0.31
C SER A 79 -0.59 1.56 0.08
N GLY A 80 -1.84 1.18 0.30
CA GLY A 80 -2.40 -0.12 -0.13
C GLY A 80 -2.53 -1.20 0.95
N GLY A 81 -3.67 -1.22 1.63
CA GLY A 81 -4.37 -2.47 1.97
C GLY A 81 -3.73 -3.45 2.96
N ALA A 82 -3.81 -3.14 4.26
CA ALA A 82 -3.89 -4.15 5.31
C ALA A 82 -4.91 -3.72 6.37
N ALA A 83 -6.06 -4.41 6.44
CA ALA A 83 -7.07 -4.13 7.44
C ALA A 83 -6.59 -4.61 8.83
N THR A 84 -6.35 -3.69 9.75
CA THR A 84 -6.05 -4.01 11.15
C THR A 84 -7.32 -4.39 11.89
N ALA A 85 -7.66 -5.69 11.87
CA ALA A 85 -8.78 -6.25 12.63
C ALA A 85 -8.31 -6.83 13.97
N ALA A 86 -8.43 -6.05 15.05
CA ALA A 86 -8.53 -6.42 16.47
C ALA A 86 -8.60 -5.10 17.28
N SER A 87 -9.35 -4.94 18.36
CA SER A 87 -9.93 -5.91 19.30
C SER A 87 -11.33 -5.48 19.78
N ALA A 88 -12.08 -6.41 20.37
CA ALA A 88 -13.47 -6.22 20.82
C ALA A 88 -13.64 -5.31 22.05
N GLY A 89 -14.81 -4.65 22.16
CA GLY A 89 -15.15 -3.82 23.32
C GLY A 89 -16.57 -3.23 23.33
N SER A 90 -17.56 -4.05 23.74
CA SER A 90 -18.94 -3.66 24.11
C SER A 90 -19.93 -3.23 23.01
N ALA A 91 -21.20 -3.60 23.24
CA ALA A 91 -22.38 -3.37 22.41
C ALA A 91 -23.31 -2.30 23.06
N PRO A 92 -24.50 -1.98 22.50
CA PRO A 92 -25.02 -2.26 21.15
C PRO A 92 -25.35 -0.97 20.36
N ALA A 93 -25.40 -1.08 19.02
CA ALA A 93 -25.99 -0.04 18.17
C ALA A 93 -27.49 -0.27 18.01
N ALA A 94 -28.29 0.78 18.23
CA ALA A 94 -29.70 0.83 17.89
C ALA A 94 -30.09 2.23 17.39
N GLU A 95 -31.13 2.25 16.56
CA GLU A 95 -31.92 3.41 16.10
C GLU A 95 -31.50 4.18 14.82
N ALA A 96 -32.54 4.44 14.01
CA ALA A 96 -32.73 5.47 12.99
C ALA A 96 -32.00 5.38 11.62
N VAL A 97 -32.63 4.65 10.69
CA VAL A 97 -32.76 5.07 9.27
C VAL A 97 -33.98 6.00 9.19
N PRO A 98 -33.82 7.27 8.76
CA PRO A 98 -34.22 7.72 7.40
C PRO A 98 -33.28 8.84 6.86
N VAL A 99 -33.44 9.55 5.72
CA VAL A 99 -34.44 9.60 4.62
C VAL A 99 -33.76 10.05 3.28
N GLU A 100 -34.55 10.25 2.22
CA GLU A 100 -34.25 10.87 0.91
C GLU A 100 -33.76 12.35 1.03
N GLU A 101 -33.11 13.02 0.06
CA GLU A 101 -33.65 13.46 -1.23
C GLU A 101 -32.59 14.06 -2.19
N LYS A 102 -32.97 14.02 -3.48
CA LYS A 102 -32.38 14.60 -4.70
C LYS A 102 -31.74 16.01 -4.57
N LYS A 103 -30.67 16.23 -5.35
CA LYS A 103 -30.70 17.29 -6.38
C LYS A 103 -29.68 17.09 -7.50
N GLU A 104 -30.18 17.21 -8.73
CA GLU A 104 -29.41 17.21 -9.98
C GLU A 104 -28.83 18.61 -10.30
N GLU A 105 -27.69 18.60 -10.97
CA GLU A 105 -27.28 19.47 -12.09
C GLU A 105 -27.43 21.01 -12.03
N LYS A 106 -26.28 21.69 -12.17
CA LYS A 106 -26.02 22.91 -12.99
C LYS A 106 -24.50 23.01 -13.23
N GLU A 107 -24.01 22.90 -14.46
CA GLU A 107 -23.81 24.02 -15.41
C GLU A 107 -22.90 25.10 -14.78
N GLU A 108 -21.58 25.09 -15.03
CA GLU A 108 -20.90 25.57 -16.26
C GLU A 108 -21.07 27.09 -16.49
N SER A 109 -20.17 27.88 -15.90
CA SER A 109 -19.83 29.24 -16.39
C SER A 109 -18.59 29.84 -15.69
N ASP A 110 -18.02 30.82 -16.40
CA ASP A 110 -17.09 31.89 -15.97
C ASP A 110 -15.61 31.54 -15.73
N ASP A 111 -14.85 31.54 -16.83
CA ASP A 111 -13.84 32.57 -17.20
C ASP A 111 -12.81 33.13 -16.19
N ASP A 112 -12.70 32.65 -14.95
CA ASP A 112 -11.75 33.19 -13.95
C ASP A 112 -10.72 32.16 -13.43
N MET A 113 -10.36 31.20 -14.29
CA MET A 113 -9.06 30.49 -14.22
C MET A 113 -8.12 30.94 -15.36
N GLY A 114 -8.38 32.14 -15.91
CA GLY A 114 -7.41 32.96 -16.63
C GLY A 114 -6.30 33.52 -15.72
N PHE A 115 -5.91 32.77 -14.68
CA PHE A 115 -4.81 33.06 -13.79
C PHE A 115 -3.48 32.80 -14.52
N SER A 116 -3.06 33.79 -15.31
CA SER A 116 -1.69 34.07 -15.74
C SER A 116 -0.74 32.87 -15.79
N LEU A 117 -0.98 31.90 -16.68
CA LEU A 117 -0.02 30.82 -16.92
C LEU A 117 1.25 31.31 -17.66
N PHE A 118 1.34 32.60 -18.00
CA PHE A 118 2.47 33.26 -18.69
C PHE A 118 2.63 34.76 -18.35
N ASP A 119 2.39 35.17 -17.10
CA ASP A 119 2.88 36.46 -16.54
C ASP A 119 3.37 36.26 -15.10
#